data_AF-A0A7Y6E5G3-F1
#
_entry.id   AF-A0A7Y6E5G3-F1
#
_cell.length_a   1.000
_cell.length_b   1.000
_cell.length_c   1.000
_cell.angle_alpha   90.00
_cell.angle_beta   90.00
_cell.angle_gamma   90.00
#
_symmetry.space_group_name_H-M   'P 1'
#
loop_
_entity.id
_entity.type
_entity.pdbx_description
1 polymer ?
#
loop_
_entity_poly.entity_id
_entity_poly.type
_entity_poly.pdbx_seq_one_letter_code
_entity_poly.pdbx_strand_id
1 'polypeptide(L)'
;MRRPKLAQQLQVGDYLRVTGSRYGATWSGDEEGCARVDRVEHLAGTPEIETAFGRMIGGRHVVDAVFEHGLPGPVLLRPGDHWTWPDAPEHRRAHDATHTWWPAPDQGRYFAGATVPDLPGAADPEADRSGTPSAAEPAATTRRPAARRAASFTKPATALAVGDYLRILGCHASQDRWDIDEGYSRVAWVARVDPAVAARVFCDPAWHAGPVTGAAVAGLPGLLLIPDGDVEVLVEPNRERAVLDRDEAGDDPAPPVLLSGMQPLDPAVQHAQDTALRPEAPPGEQDLYVSMFDENDAERTLHLDGVDGFRAVPLSELPWPGRLFKCAHADRADALRASYPEDTGTEESVWPAVNAELFGTLTAPDFAACPYHRVDWVAIAPACVDALAAGPDVADMCAALRGDPRIPAGQEQWAESVFTDAMSWTDGRANFVNGQHRACALRAAGVAEIPVDGRHVPGRGYRPPVDARTTAAEHVARYWRAAAAARF
;
A
#
# COMPACT_ATOMS: atom_id res chain seq x y z
N MET A 1 -12.43 20.81 -1.42
CA MET A 1 -10.98 20.62 -1.12
C MET A 1 -10.88 20.15 0.34
N ARG A 2 -10.25 19.01 0.62
CA ARG A 2 -10.20 18.41 1.97
C ARG A 2 -9.40 19.32 2.92
N ARG A 3 -9.84 19.50 4.17
CA ARG A 3 -9.14 20.32 5.17
C ARG A 3 -8.73 19.43 6.36
N PRO A 4 -7.44 19.45 6.77
CA PRO A 4 -7.04 18.82 8.00
C PRO A 4 -7.67 19.57 9.19
N LYS A 5 -8.23 18.83 10.14
CA LYS A 5 -8.65 19.32 11.46
C LYS A 5 -7.91 18.52 12.53
N LEU A 6 -7.51 19.15 13.62
CA LEU A 6 -7.06 18.42 14.79
C LEU A 6 -8.23 17.58 15.34
N ALA A 7 -7.92 16.43 15.96
CA ALA A 7 -8.94 15.57 16.57
C ALA A 7 -9.86 16.37 17.53
N GLN A 8 -9.28 17.27 18.33
CA GLN A 8 -10.02 18.08 19.31
C GLN A 8 -10.89 19.18 18.67
N GLN A 9 -10.70 19.44 17.37
CA GLN A 9 -11.47 20.42 16.60
C GLN A 9 -12.63 19.78 15.82
N LEU A 10 -12.76 18.46 15.87
CA LEU A 10 -13.88 17.76 15.24
C LEU A 10 -15.18 18.09 15.96
N GLN A 11 -16.23 18.29 15.17
CA GLN A 11 -17.55 18.67 15.64
C GLN A 11 -18.61 17.72 15.08
N VAL A 12 -19.75 17.64 15.76
CA VAL A 12 -20.93 16.95 15.23
C VAL A 12 -21.32 17.57 13.89
N GLY A 13 -21.53 16.73 12.88
CA GLY A 13 -21.83 17.15 11.51
C GLY A 13 -20.61 17.24 10.59
N ASP A 14 -19.39 17.21 11.12
CA ASP A 14 -18.19 17.03 10.29
C ASP A 14 -18.22 15.69 9.56
N TYR A 15 -17.69 15.62 8.35
CA TYR A 15 -17.52 14.37 7.61
C TYR A 15 -16.06 13.96 7.68
N LEU A 16 -15.72 12.99 8.53
CA LEU A 16 -14.36 12.51 8.72
C LEU A 16 -14.07 11.39 7.73
N ARG A 17 -12.85 11.36 7.18
CA ARG A 17 -12.40 10.26 6.32
C ARG A 17 -12.16 9.00 7.16
N VAL A 18 -12.95 7.97 6.90
CA VAL A 18 -12.91 6.67 7.59
C VAL A 18 -12.36 5.52 6.75
N THR A 19 -12.23 5.73 5.43
CA THR A 19 -11.64 4.74 4.52
C THR A 19 -10.48 5.33 3.72
N GLY A 20 -9.52 4.46 3.39
CA GLY A 20 -8.38 4.78 2.53
C GLY A 20 -8.81 4.95 1.08
N SER A 21 -7.87 5.30 0.20
CA SER A 21 -8.17 5.23 -1.23
C SER A 21 -8.30 3.75 -1.58
N ARG A 22 -9.47 3.31 -2.08
CA ARG A 22 -9.59 1.94 -2.59
C ARG A 22 -8.92 1.90 -3.95
N TYR A 23 -7.87 1.09 -4.08
CA TYR A 23 -7.33 0.76 -5.38
C TYR A 23 -8.24 -0.27 -6.05
N GLY A 24 -8.79 0.08 -7.21
CA GLY A 24 -9.64 -0.73 -8.05
C GLY A 24 -9.83 -0.04 -9.41
N ALA A 25 -10.27 -0.76 -10.43
CA ALA A 25 -10.46 -0.23 -11.79
C ALA A 25 -11.47 0.93 -11.86
N THR A 26 -12.28 1.07 -10.83
CA THR A 26 -13.42 1.96 -10.74
C THR A 26 -13.17 2.91 -9.57
N TRP A 27 -12.46 4.02 -9.86
CA TRP A 27 -12.02 5.00 -8.88
C TRP A 27 -13.14 5.39 -7.90
N SER A 28 -12.92 5.18 -6.61
CA SER A 28 -13.83 5.52 -5.50
C SER A 28 -14.09 7.02 -5.41
N GLY A 29 -15.28 7.41 -4.96
CA GLY A 29 -15.72 8.80 -5.02
C GLY A 29 -15.20 9.54 -3.82
N ASP A 30 -15.07 10.87 -3.90
CA ASP A 30 -14.76 11.65 -2.70
C ASP A 30 -15.80 11.43 -1.56
N GLU A 31 -17.02 11.01 -1.90
CA GLU A 31 -18.11 10.78 -0.94
C GLU A 31 -17.99 9.48 -0.14
N GLU A 32 -17.40 8.46 -0.74
CA GLU A 32 -17.43 7.08 -0.24
C GLU A 32 -16.62 6.90 1.04
N GLY A 33 -15.50 7.61 1.14
CA GLY A 33 -14.55 7.41 2.22
C GLY A 33 -14.84 8.21 3.48
N CYS A 34 -15.99 8.90 3.56
CA CYS A 34 -16.28 9.80 4.68
C CYS A 34 -17.57 9.42 5.42
N ALA A 35 -17.52 9.51 6.74
CA ALA A 35 -18.66 9.32 7.63
C ALA A 35 -18.97 10.61 8.39
N ARG A 36 -20.25 10.91 8.60
CA ARG A 36 -20.65 12.03 9.45
C ARG A 36 -20.35 11.71 10.91
N VAL A 37 -19.69 12.62 11.61
CA VAL A 37 -19.52 12.58 13.06
C VAL A 37 -20.88 12.89 13.69
N ASP A 38 -21.48 11.90 14.33
CA ASP A 38 -22.75 12.04 15.07
C ASP A 38 -22.50 12.49 16.51
N ARG A 39 -21.32 12.17 17.07
CA ARG A 39 -20.94 12.53 18.44
C ARG A 39 -19.43 12.54 18.61
N VAL A 40 -18.96 13.40 19.52
CA VAL A 40 -17.55 13.48 19.96
C VAL A 40 -17.51 13.44 21.48
N GLU A 41 -16.61 12.62 22.03
CA GLU A 41 -16.30 12.56 23.46
C GLU A 41 -14.80 12.76 23.66
N HIS A 42 -14.43 13.79 24.43
CA HIS A 42 -13.03 14.06 24.76
C HIS A 42 -12.60 13.25 25.98
N LEU A 43 -11.60 12.39 25.80
CA LEU A 43 -11.04 11.51 26.83
C LEU A 43 -9.75 12.13 27.37
N ALA A 44 -9.90 13.10 28.28
CA ALA A 44 -8.78 13.79 28.89
C ALA A 44 -8.30 13.05 30.16
N GLY A 45 -7.09 12.49 30.10
CA GLY A 45 -6.43 11.92 31.29
C GLY A 45 -6.98 10.57 31.77
N THR A 46 -7.58 9.78 30.88
CA THR A 46 -7.94 8.39 31.15
C THR A 46 -6.68 7.53 31.20
N PRO A 47 -6.26 7.00 32.37
CA PRO A 47 -5.01 6.27 32.51
C PRO A 47 -4.99 4.95 31.72
N GLU A 48 -6.17 4.46 31.32
CA GLU A 48 -6.33 3.27 30.50
C GLU A 48 -6.16 3.50 28.99
N ILE A 49 -5.78 4.69 28.53
CA ILE A 49 -5.55 4.95 27.10
C ILE A 49 -4.06 5.19 26.84
N GLU A 50 -3.47 4.30 26.06
CA GLU A 50 -2.07 4.32 25.66
C GLU A 50 -1.94 4.84 24.23
N THR A 51 -0.88 5.62 23.97
CA THR A 51 -0.60 6.16 22.62
C THR A 51 0.83 5.85 22.24
N ALA A 52 1.07 5.35 21.03
CA ALA A 52 2.40 4.95 20.55
C ALA A 52 3.42 6.11 20.51
N PHE A 53 2.94 7.35 20.46
CA PHE A 53 3.78 8.56 20.44
C PHE A 53 4.16 8.97 21.87
N GLY A 54 5.17 8.30 22.43
CA GLY A 54 5.68 8.51 23.79
C GLY A 54 6.35 9.87 24.09
N ARG A 55 6.07 10.98 23.36
CA ARG A 55 6.56 12.33 23.74
C ARG A 55 5.57 13.46 23.46
N MET A 56 5.41 14.26 24.52
CA MET A 56 4.45 15.31 24.80
C MET A 56 4.59 16.58 23.95
N ILE A 57 3.45 17.23 23.69
CA ILE A 57 3.34 18.69 23.73
C ILE A 57 2.29 19.02 24.79
N GLY A 58 2.68 19.59 25.95
CA GLY A 58 1.74 20.20 26.90
C GLY A 58 1.14 19.33 28.02
N GLY A 59 1.50 18.05 28.15
CA GLY A 59 1.27 17.28 29.40
C GLY A 59 -0.14 16.75 29.67
N ARG A 60 -1.04 16.70 28.67
CA ARG A 60 -2.30 15.92 28.76
C ARG A 60 -2.58 15.22 27.43
N HIS A 61 -2.82 13.90 27.47
CA HIS A 61 -3.38 13.14 26.36
C HIS A 61 -4.85 13.54 26.22
N VAL A 62 -5.23 14.12 25.09
CA VAL A 62 -6.63 14.22 24.68
C VAL A 62 -6.79 13.27 23.51
N VAL A 63 -7.41 12.13 23.79
CA VAL A 63 -7.88 11.20 22.77
C VAL A 63 -9.36 11.49 22.56
N ASP A 64 -9.78 11.55 21.31
CA ASP A 64 -11.17 11.84 20.96
C ASP A 64 -11.82 10.53 20.53
N ALA A 65 -12.89 10.15 21.22
CA ALA A 65 -13.79 9.12 20.74
C ALA A 65 -14.82 9.77 19.83
N VAL A 66 -14.79 9.39 18.56
CA VAL A 66 -15.77 9.84 17.56
C VAL A 66 -16.73 8.72 17.23
N PHE A 67 -18.01 9.07 17.18
CA PHE A 67 -19.09 8.16 16.80
C PHE A 67 -19.54 8.60 15.42
N GLU A 68 -19.28 7.75 14.45
CA GLU A 68 -19.46 8.11 13.05
C GLU A 68 -20.60 7.31 12.45
N HIS A 69 -21.44 7.99 11.68
CA HIS A 69 -22.62 7.41 11.06
C HIS A 69 -22.25 6.20 10.18
N GLY A 70 -22.89 5.06 10.42
CA GLY A 70 -22.68 3.83 9.66
C GLY A 70 -21.57 2.93 10.20
N LEU A 71 -20.75 3.36 11.17
CA LEU A 71 -19.69 2.54 11.74
C LEU A 71 -20.22 1.54 12.78
N PRO A 72 -19.61 0.35 12.91
CA PRO A 72 -20.02 -0.64 13.91
C PRO A 72 -19.58 -0.27 15.34
N GLY A 73 -18.80 0.79 15.50
CA GLY A 73 -18.12 1.16 16.74
C GLY A 73 -17.68 2.62 16.78
N PRO A 74 -17.46 3.23 17.97
CA PRO A 74 -16.71 4.47 18.07
C PRO A 74 -15.24 4.23 17.72
N VAL A 75 -14.59 5.30 17.27
CA VAL A 75 -13.19 5.30 16.89
C VAL A 75 -12.42 6.16 17.87
N LEU A 76 -11.42 5.58 18.52
CA LEU A 76 -10.43 6.34 19.29
C LEU A 76 -9.41 6.92 18.33
N LEU A 77 -9.50 8.23 18.09
CA LEU A 77 -8.64 8.89 17.13
C LEU A 77 -7.22 9.06 17.65
N ARG A 78 -6.25 8.86 16.77
CA ARG A 78 -4.87 9.27 17.04
C ARG A 78 -4.78 10.79 17.23
N PRO A 79 -3.89 11.29 18.10
CA PRO A 79 -3.58 12.70 18.14
C PRO A 79 -3.04 13.19 16.79
N GLY A 80 -3.44 14.40 16.38
CA GLY A 80 -2.95 15.05 15.16
C GLY A 80 -4.06 15.41 14.17
N ASP A 81 -3.64 15.61 12.92
CA ASP A 81 -4.51 16.05 11.83
C ASP A 81 -5.32 14.90 11.22
N HIS A 82 -6.59 15.19 11.00
CA HIS A 82 -7.59 14.31 10.42
C HIS A 82 -8.25 14.99 9.23
N TRP A 83 -8.40 14.25 8.14
CA TRP A 83 -8.96 14.80 6.91
C TRP A 83 -10.47 14.83 6.98
N THR A 84 -11.05 16.03 6.87
CA THR A 84 -12.50 16.21 6.79
C THR A 84 -12.94 16.62 5.39
N TRP A 85 -14.20 16.31 5.07
CA TRP A 85 -14.88 16.71 3.84
C TRP A 85 -15.90 17.82 4.15
N PRO A 86 -15.49 19.10 4.08
CA PRO A 86 -16.35 20.22 4.50
C PRO A 86 -17.55 20.47 3.56
N ASP A 87 -17.49 19.94 2.34
CA ASP A 87 -18.44 20.24 1.27
C ASP A 87 -19.28 19.01 0.87
N ALA A 88 -19.64 18.17 1.84
CA ALA A 88 -20.55 17.04 1.57
C ALA A 88 -21.81 17.52 0.81
N PRO A 89 -22.28 16.84 -0.24
CA PRO A 89 -23.45 17.25 -0.98
C PRO A 89 -24.70 17.37 -0.12
N GLU A 90 -25.61 18.24 -0.52
CA GLU A 90 -26.86 18.46 0.21
C GLU A 90 -27.70 17.19 0.37
N HIS A 91 -27.78 16.36 -0.68
CA HIS A 91 -28.52 15.11 -0.64
C HIS A 91 -27.95 14.13 0.42
N ARG A 92 -26.62 14.09 0.58
CA ARG A 92 -25.96 13.27 1.60
C ARG A 92 -26.28 13.78 3.00
N ARG A 93 -26.15 15.10 3.22
CA ARG A 93 -26.50 15.73 4.51
C ARG A 93 -27.96 15.49 4.90
N ALA A 94 -28.88 15.62 3.95
CA ALA A 94 -30.31 15.40 4.18
C ALA A 94 -30.63 13.95 4.55
N HIS A 95 -29.98 12.99 3.90
CA HIS A 95 -30.11 11.57 4.25
C HIS A 95 -29.58 11.30 5.66
N ASP A 96 -28.34 11.69 5.97
CA ASP A 96 -27.72 11.40 7.27
C ASP A 96 -28.48 12.10 8.41
N ALA A 97 -29.09 13.27 8.17
CA ALA A 97 -29.95 13.97 9.13
C ALA A 97 -31.24 13.22 9.50
N THR A 98 -31.72 12.33 8.62
CA THR A 98 -32.97 11.57 8.82
C THR A 98 -32.75 10.13 9.25
N HIS A 99 -31.50 9.66 9.24
CA HIS A 99 -31.13 8.29 9.58
C HIS A 99 -30.16 8.32 10.77
N THR A 100 -30.66 8.42 11.99
CA THR A 100 -29.75 8.38 13.16
C THR A 100 -29.14 6.98 13.29
N TRP A 101 -27.81 6.90 13.39
CA TRP A 101 -27.11 5.62 13.51
C TRP A 101 -26.81 5.26 14.97
N TRP A 102 -26.29 6.23 15.72
CA TRP A 102 -25.93 6.04 17.12
C TRP A 102 -27.10 6.36 18.06
N PRO A 103 -27.50 5.43 18.94
CA PRO A 103 -28.50 5.75 19.96
C PRO A 103 -27.94 6.79 20.94
N ALA A 104 -28.85 7.55 21.58
CA ALA A 104 -28.45 8.39 22.70
C ALA A 104 -28.03 7.48 23.87
N PRO A 105 -26.85 7.68 24.49
CA PRO A 105 -26.42 6.85 25.61
C PRO A 105 -27.30 7.12 26.84
N ASP A 106 -27.64 6.07 27.59
CA ASP A 106 -28.52 6.15 28.76
C ASP A 106 -28.04 7.15 29.82
N GLN A 107 -26.72 7.27 29.99
CA GLN A 107 -26.09 8.17 30.96
C GLN A 107 -25.54 9.46 30.34
N GLY A 108 -25.92 9.77 29.09
CA GLY A 108 -25.45 10.94 28.37
C GLY A 108 -23.98 10.88 27.94
N ARG A 109 -23.27 9.76 28.17
CA ARG A 109 -21.89 9.46 27.70
C ARG A 109 -21.66 7.96 27.55
N TYR A 110 -20.76 7.60 26.63
CA TYR A 110 -20.31 6.22 26.43
C TYR A 110 -19.04 5.91 27.20
N PHE A 111 -18.14 6.89 27.35
CA PHE A 111 -16.86 6.72 28.05
C PHE A 111 -16.87 7.37 29.44
N ALA A 112 -16.30 6.68 30.43
CA ALA A 112 -16.15 7.16 31.78
C ALA A 112 -15.18 8.35 31.84
N GLY A 113 -15.59 9.40 32.57
CA GLY A 113 -14.78 10.63 32.70
C GLY A 113 -14.73 11.49 31.44
N ALA A 114 -15.37 11.08 30.35
CA ALA A 114 -15.42 11.85 29.12
C ALA A 114 -16.19 13.15 29.29
N THR A 115 -15.71 14.19 28.61
CA THR A 115 -16.46 15.44 28.45
C THR A 115 -17.03 15.51 27.04
N VAL A 116 -18.32 15.82 26.94
CA VAL A 116 -18.97 16.14 25.67
C VAL A 116 -18.78 17.64 25.45
N PRO A 117 -18.19 18.09 24.34
CA PRO A 117 -18.06 19.52 24.06
C PRO A 117 -19.45 20.15 23.97
N ASP A 118 -19.64 21.29 24.65
CA ASP A 118 -20.84 22.11 24.48
C ASP A 118 -20.90 22.53 23.00
N LEU A 119 -21.93 22.07 22.29
CA LEU A 119 -22.17 22.49 20.92
C LEU A 119 -22.33 24.01 20.92
N PRO A 120 -21.46 24.81 20.28
CA PRO A 120 -21.79 26.20 20.04
C PRO A 120 -23.09 26.18 19.25
N GLY A 121 -24.16 26.74 19.86
CA GLY A 121 -25.54 26.59 19.38
C GLY A 121 -25.59 26.79 17.88
N ALA A 122 -26.02 25.75 17.16
CA ALA A 122 -26.02 25.62 15.71
C ALA A 122 -25.78 26.96 15.00
N ALA A 123 -24.50 27.31 14.82
CA ALA A 123 -24.18 28.46 13.99
C ALA A 123 -24.71 28.09 12.61
N ASP A 124 -25.66 28.89 12.12
CA ASP A 124 -26.28 28.71 10.83
C ASP A 124 -25.18 28.42 9.79
N PRO A 125 -25.17 27.25 9.13
CA PRO A 125 -24.09 26.85 8.24
C PRO A 125 -23.93 27.79 7.02
N GLU A 126 -24.81 28.78 6.87
CA GLU A 126 -24.78 29.82 5.84
C GLU A 126 -23.77 30.96 6.12
N ALA A 127 -23.32 31.17 7.36
CA ALA A 127 -22.69 32.45 7.72
C ALA A 127 -21.23 32.65 7.22
N ASP A 128 -20.55 31.63 6.68
CA ASP A 128 -19.14 31.75 6.26
C ASP A 128 -18.84 31.27 4.83
N ARG A 129 -19.83 31.37 3.92
CA ARG A 129 -19.66 30.98 2.51
C ARG A 129 -19.72 32.17 1.54
N SER A 130 -18.83 33.16 1.73
CA SER A 130 -18.47 34.09 0.64
C SER A 130 -17.26 33.55 -0.13
N GLY A 131 -17.41 32.38 -0.74
CA GLY A 131 -16.44 31.79 -1.65
C GLY A 131 -17.18 31.35 -2.92
N THR A 132 -16.87 31.99 -4.04
CA THR A 132 -17.44 31.72 -5.36
C THR A 132 -17.35 30.22 -5.69
N PRO A 133 -18.41 29.56 -6.19
CA PRO A 133 -18.33 28.17 -6.62
C PRO A 133 -17.32 28.08 -7.78
N SER A 134 -16.18 27.47 -7.52
CA SER A 134 -15.12 27.30 -8.50
C SER A 134 -15.09 25.84 -8.97
N ALA A 135 -15.02 25.72 -10.29
CA ALA A 135 -14.84 24.54 -11.10
C ALA A 135 -16.05 23.61 -11.25
N ALA A 136 -16.45 23.45 -12.51
CA ALA A 136 -17.37 22.44 -12.98
C ALA A 136 -17.03 21.07 -12.35
N GLU A 137 -18.08 20.36 -11.93
CA GLU A 137 -17.99 18.92 -11.66
C GLU A 137 -17.18 18.28 -12.80
N PRO A 138 -16.07 17.58 -12.52
CA PRO A 138 -15.53 16.68 -13.54
C PRO A 138 -16.69 15.78 -13.92
N ALA A 139 -17.06 15.79 -15.21
CA ALA A 139 -18.20 15.05 -15.73
C ALA A 139 -18.19 13.68 -15.06
N ALA A 140 -19.23 13.40 -14.27
CA ALA A 140 -19.37 12.12 -13.59
C ALA A 140 -19.17 11.07 -14.67
N THR A 141 -18.00 10.42 -14.68
CA THR A 141 -17.82 9.19 -15.43
C THR A 141 -18.93 8.33 -14.90
N THR A 142 -19.91 8.03 -15.76
CA THR A 142 -21.18 7.45 -15.35
C THR A 142 -20.85 6.13 -14.66
N ARG A 143 -20.75 6.14 -13.34
CA ARG A 143 -20.63 4.94 -12.53
C ARG A 143 -21.85 4.13 -12.88
N ARG A 144 -21.64 3.06 -13.63
CA ARG A 144 -22.67 2.04 -13.73
C ARG A 144 -22.68 1.38 -12.36
N PRO A 145 -23.83 1.37 -11.66
CA PRO A 145 -23.97 0.55 -10.47
C PRO A 145 -23.49 -0.86 -10.77
N ALA A 146 -22.78 -1.47 -9.83
CA ALA A 146 -22.42 -2.88 -9.97
C ALA A 146 -23.71 -3.69 -10.16
N ALA A 147 -23.72 -4.61 -11.12
CA ALA A 147 -24.90 -5.47 -11.36
C ALA A 147 -25.25 -6.32 -10.14
N ARG A 148 -24.26 -6.59 -9.28
CA ARG A 148 -24.37 -7.27 -8.00
C ARG A 148 -23.26 -6.76 -7.06
N ARG A 149 -23.56 -6.70 -5.76
CA ARG A 149 -22.58 -6.44 -4.69
C ARG A 149 -21.79 -7.70 -4.35
N ALA A 150 -20.60 -7.52 -3.79
CA ALA A 150 -19.84 -8.63 -3.22
C ALA A 150 -20.67 -9.35 -2.14
N ALA A 151 -20.55 -10.66 -2.08
CA ALA A 151 -21.14 -11.47 -1.04
C ALA A 151 -20.48 -11.15 0.30
N SER A 152 -21.33 -10.97 1.30
CA SER A 152 -20.94 -10.76 2.68
C SER A 152 -21.59 -11.79 3.59
N PHE A 153 -21.01 -11.97 4.76
CA PHE A 153 -21.61 -12.80 5.80
C PHE A 153 -21.38 -12.15 7.17
N THR A 154 -22.22 -12.56 8.11
CA THR A 154 -22.18 -12.07 9.48
C THR A 154 -21.48 -13.08 10.38
N LYS A 155 -20.62 -12.58 11.27
CA LYS A 155 -19.99 -13.37 12.34
C LYS A 155 -19.84 -12.55 13.61
N PRO A 156 -19.63 -13.17 14.77
CA PRO A 156 -19.37 -12.43 16.00
C PRO A 156 -18.10 -11.55 15.86
N ALA A 157 -18.12 -10.35 16.43
CA ALA A 157 -16.96 -9.44 16.48
C ALA A 157 -15.72 -10.11 17.09
N THR A 158 -15.96 -11.03 18.03
CA THR A 158 -14.91 -11.83 18.68
C THR A 158 -14.21 -12.83 17.76
N ALA A 159 -14.79 -13.11 16.59
CA ALA A 159 -14.22 -13.94 15.53
C ALA A 159 -13.65 -13.11 14.37
N LEU A 160 -13.54 -11.78 14.52
CA LEU A 160 -12.86 -10.92 13.55
C LEU A 160 -11.37 -11.31 13.48
N ALA A 161 -10.84 -11.38 12.26
CA ALA A 161 -9.50 -11.82 11.95
C ALA A 161 -8.75 -10.75 11.14
N VAL A 162 -7.42 -10.70 11.31
CA VAL A 162 -6.56 -9.90 10.44
C VAL A 162 -6.71 -10.38 8.99
N GLY A 163 -6.90 -9.45 8.06
CA GLY A 163 -7.17 -9.73 6.65
C GLY A 163 -8.66 -9.76 6.28
N ASP A 164 -9.57 -9.77 7.26
CA ASP A 164 -11.00 -9.57 6.98
C ASP A 164 -11.24 -8.23 6.32
N TYR A 165 -12.24 -8.17 5.45
CA TYR A 165 -12.78 -6.93 4.93
C TYR A 165 -14.05 -6.63 5.71
N LEU A 166 -13.94 -5.80 6.75
CA LEU A 166 -15.02 -5.42 7.66
C LEU A 166 -15.87 -4.31 7.03
N ARG A 167 -17.20 -4.43 7.10
CA ARG A 167 -18.11 -3.35 6.75
C ARG A 167 -17.97 -2.23 7.78
N ILE A 168 -17.24 -1.18 7.42
CA ILE A 168 -17.07 0.00 8.25
C ILE A 168 -18.09 1.11 7.94
N LEU A 169 -18.75 1.06 6.77
CA LEU A 169 -19.85 1.95 6.44
C LEU A 169 -21.09 1.13 6.12
N GLY A 170 -22.03 1.05 7.07
CA GLY A 170 -23.28 0.31 6.94
C GLY A 170 -24.44 1.10 6.30
N CYS A 171 -24.29 2.42 6.15
CA CYS A 171 -25.35 3.31 5.65
C CYS A 171 -24.78 4.38 4.71
N HIS A 172 -25.47 4.64 3.61
CA HIS A 172 -25.13 5.70 2.65
C HIS A 172 -26.39 6.15 1.90
N ALA A 173 -26.47 7.44 1.57
CA ALA A 173 -27.61 8.05 0.88
C ALA A 173 -27.93 7.48 -0.52
N SER A 174 -27.02 6.67 -1.05
CA SER A 174 -27.07 6.17 -2.42
C SER A 174 -26.49 4.75 -2.49
N GLN A 175 -27.04 3.83 -1.68
CA GLN A 175 -26.66 2.41 -1.74
C GLN A 175 -26.75 1.84 -3.17
N ASP A 176 -27.68 2.34 -4.00
CA ASP A 176 -27.80 1.98 -5.42
C ASP A 176 -26.63 2.45 -6.30
N ARG A 177 -25.70 3.24 -5.76
CA ARG A 177 -24.48 3.72 -6.43
C ARG A 177 -23.22 3.10 -5.89
N TRP A 178 -23.34 2.25 -4.87
CA TRP A 178 -22.21 1.56 -4.29
C TRP A 178 -21.55 0.66 -5.34
N ASP A 179 -20.23 0.72 -5.38
CA ASP A 179 -19.42 -0.22 -6.16
C ASP A 179 -19.51 -1.64 -5.55
N ILE A 180 -18.79 -2.63 -6.08
CA ILE A 180 -18.92 -4.04 -5.70
C ILE A 180 -18.71 -4.27 -4.20
N ASP A 181 -17.61 -3.76 -3.62
CA ASP A 181 -17.22 -3.95 -2.22
C ASP A 181 -17.06 -2.62 -1.45
N GLU A 182 -17.75 -1.58 -1.91
CA GLU A 182 -17.76 -0.26 -1.27
C GLU A 182 -18.27 -0.33 0.19
N GLY A 183 -17.61 0.40 1.08
CA GLY A 183 -17.90 0.41 2.53
C GLY A 183 -17.18 -0.68 3.34
N TYR A 184 -16.41 -1.55 2.69
CA TYR A 184 -15.57 -2.56 3.34
C TYR A 184 -14.10 -2.15 3.35
N SER A 185 -13.40 -2.39 4.47
CA SER A 185 -11.97 -2.14 4.61
C SER A 185 -11.24 -3.26 5.33
N ARG A 186 -9.98 -3.47 4.94
CA ARG A 186 -9.13 -4.52 5.49
C ARG A 186 -8.83 -4.29 6.98
N VAL A 187 -9.05 -5.30 7.79
CA VAL A 187 -8.63 -5.35 9.20
C VAL A 187 -7.13 -5.65 9.23
N ALA A 188 -6.34 -4.70 9.74
CA ALA A 188 -4.89 -4.81 9.83
C ALA A 188 -4.43 -5.40 11.17
N TRP A 189 -5.21 -5.19 12.24
CA TRP A 189 -4.88 -5.63 13.59
C TRP A 189 -6.14 -5.83 14.42
N VAL A 190 -6.13 -6.79 15.35
CA VAL A 190 -7.26 -7.07 16.24
C VAL A 190 -6.78 -7.44 17.65
N ALA A 191 -7.47 -6.94 18.66
CA ALA A 191 -7.27 -7.34 20.06
C ALA A 191 -8.59 -7.41 20.81
N ARG A 192 -8.55 -8.07 21.97
CA ARG A 192 -9.64 -8.05 22.95
C ARG A 192 -9.33 -7.06 24.07
N VAL A 193 -10.32 -6.27 24.44
CA VAL A 193 -10.27 -5.43 25.65
C VAL A 193 -10.49 -6.32 26.87
N ASP A 194 -9.63 -6.19 27.88
CA ASP A 194 -9.83 -6.84 29.17
C ASP A 194 -11.18 -6.41 29.77
N PRO A 195 -12.04 -7.35 30.23
CA PRO A 195 -13.37 -7.00 30.74
C PRO A 195 -13.34 -6.03 31.93
N ALA A 196 -12.33 -6.09 32.80
CA ALA A 196 -12.19 -5.17 33.91
C ALA A 196 -11.78 -3.77 33.44
N VAL A 197 -10.99 -3.67 32.36
CA VAL A 197 -10.70 -2.39 31.69
C VAL A 197 -11.96 -1.84 31.03
N ALA A 198 -12.70 -2.65 30.27
CA ALA A 198 -13.95 -2.25 29.64
C ALA A 198 -14.95 -1.69 30.67
N ALA A 199 -15.13 -2.35 31.82
CA ALA A 199 -16.00 -1.89 32.90
C ALA A 199 -15.57 -0.56 33.55
N ARG A 200 -14.29 -0.16 33.43
CA ARG A 200 -13.81 1.14 33.89
C ARG A 200 -13.90 2.21 32.81
N VAL A 201 -13.71 1.83 31.54
CA VAL A 201 -13.65 2.74 30.41
C VAL A 201 -15.04 3.12 29.90
N PHE A 202 -16.00 2.19 29.89
CA PHE A 202 -17.33 2.42 29.33
C PHE A 202 -18.40 2.64 30.42
N CYS A 203 -19.33 3.58 30.18
CA CYS A 203 -20.48 3.83 31.06
C CYS A 203 -21.73 3.04 30.66
N ASP A 204 -21.82 2.63 29.39
CA ASP A 204 -22.97 1.90 28.86
C ASP A 204 -22.76 0.38 29.06
N PRO A 205 -23.70 -0.32 29.73
CA PRO A 205 -23.63 -1.77 29.92
C PRO A 205 -23.43 -2.58 28.63
N ALA A 206 -23.96 -2.11 27.50
CA ALA A 206 -23.76 -2.79 26.21
C ALA A 206 -22.28 -2.91 25.81
N TRP A 207 -21.43 -2.04 26.37
CA TRP A 207 -20.00 -1.96 26.08
C TRP A 207 -19.09 -2.60 27.12
N HIS A 208 -19.64 -3.15 28.21
CA HIS A 208 -18.84 -3.84 29.22
C HIS A 208 -19.51 -5.08 29.83
N ALA A 209 -20.74 -5.42 29.43
CA ALA A 209 -21.40 -6.67 29.80
C ALA A 209 -20.89 -7.87 28.98
N GLY A 210 -20.33 -7.61 27.79
CA GLY A 210 -19.73 -8.60 26.91
C GLY A 210 -18.31 -8.19 26.49
N PRO A 211 -17.61 -9.06 25.73
CA PRO A 211 -16.29 -8.75 25.17
C PRO A 211 -16.33 -7.55 24.20
N VAL A 212 -15.37 -6.65 24.33
CA VAL A 212 -15.12 -5.58 23.35
C VAL A 212 -13.91 -5.96 22.50
N THR A 213 -14.07 -5.83 21.20
CA THR A 213 -13.01 -6.07 20.20
C THR A 213 -12.44 -4.74 19.74
N GLY A 214 -11.13 -4.55 19.86
CA GLY A 214 -10.41 -3.44 19.25
C GLY A 214 -9.89 -3.86 17.88
N ALA A 215 -10.08 -3.05 16.86
CA ALA A 215 -9.57 -3.30 15.51
C ALA A 215 -8.88 -2.06 14.92
N ALA A 216 -7.73 -2.26 14.31
CA ALA A 216 -7.15 -1.29 13.39
C ALA A 216 -7.61 -1.67 11.98
N VAL A 217 -8.21 -0.72 11.27
CA VAL A 217 -8.78 -0.93 9.94
C VAL A 217 -8.07 -0.01 8.94
N ALA A 218 -7.71 -0.54 7.78
CA ALA A 218 -7.01 0.19 6.73
C ALA A 218 -7.76 1.48 6.34
N GLY A 219 -7.06 2.60 6.47
CA GLY A 219 -7.58 3.93 6.18
C GLY A 219 -8.39 4.60 7.30
N LEU A 220 -8.70 3.89 8.38
CA LEU A 220 -9.30 4.48 9.57
C LEU A 220 -8.19 5.11 10.45
N PRO A 221 -8.29 6.38 10.87
CA PRO A 221 -7.19 7.10 11.52
C PRO A 221 -7.01 6.78 13.02
N GLY A 222 -7.51 5.63 13.49
CA GLY A 222 -7.57 5.29 14.90
C GLY A 222 -7.94 3.84 15.19
N LEU A 223 -8.31 3.58 16.44
CA LEU A 223 -8.74 2.27 16.92
C LEU A 223 -10.27 2.19 16.93
N LEU A 224 -10.83 1.28 16.14
CA LEU A 224 -12.26 0.97 16.15
C LEU A 224 -12.58 0.05 17.33
N LEU A 225 -13.55 0.42 18.16
CA LEU A 225 -14.02 -0.38 19.28
C LEU A 225 -15.37 -1.00 18.93
N ILE A 226 -15.48 -2.32 18.92
CA ILE A 226 -16.69 -3.05 18.52
C ILE A 226 -17.22 -3.79 19.76
N PRO A 227 -18.49 -3.57 20.15
CA PRO A 227 -19.06 -4.24 21.31
C PRO A 227 -19.33 -5.71 21.00
N ASP A 228 -19.80 -6.46 22.01
CA ASP A 228 -20.21 -7.84 21.79
C ASP A 228 -21.44 -7.88 20.88
N GLY A 229 -21.29 -8.56 19.75
CA GLY A 229 -22.30 -8.56 18.69
C GLY A 229 -21.74 -9.05 17.38
N ASP A 230 -22.56 -8.93 16.36
CA ASP A 230 -22.30 -9.44 15.02
C ASP A 230 -21.75 -8.34 14.11
N VAL A 231 -20.73 -8.69 13.35
CA VAL A 231 -20.10 -7.85 12.31
C VAL A 231 -20.28 -8.47 10.94
N GLU A 232 -20.37 -7.64 9.92
CA GLU A 232 -20.44 -8.09 8.53
C GLU A 232 -19.07 -7.97 7.86
N VAL A 233 -18.61 -9.04 7.23
CA VAL A 233 -17.37 -9.08 6.46
C VAL A 233 -17.62 -9.63 5.06
N LEU A 234 -16.75 -9.30 4.08
CA LEU A 234 -16.81 -9.94 2.76
C LEU A 234 -16.54 -11.43 2.86
N VAL A 235 -17.23 -12.24 2.06
CA VAL A 235 -16.95 -13.68 1.90
C VAL A 235 -15.61 -13.87 1.21
N GLU A 236 -15.38 -13.13 0.13
CA GLU A 236 -14.12 -13.14 -0.61
C GLU A 236 -13.84 -11.73 -1.13
N PRO A 237 -12.72 -11.09 -0.75
CA PRO A 237 -12.38 -9.76 -1.25
C PRO A 237 -11.82 -9.82 -2.67
N ASN A 238 -11.73 -8.66 -3.33
CA ASN A 238 -10.93 -8.51 -4.54
C ASN A 238 -9.47 -8.91 -4.27
N ARG A 239 -8.97 -9.92 -4.99
CA ARG A 239 -7.59 -10.41 -4.83
C ARG A 239 -6.51 -9.35 -5.09
N GLU A 240 -6.69 -8.50 -6.10
CA GLU A 240 -5.71 -7.45 -6.45
C GLU A 240 -5.63 -6.40 -5.35
N ARG A 241 -6.79 -5.99 -4.84
CA ARG A 241 -6.89 -5.10 -3.68
C ARG A 241 -6.28 -5.74 -2.42
N ALA A 242 -6.53 -7.03 -2.18
CA ALA A 242 -6.01 -7.75 -1.02
C ALA A 242 -4.49 -7.86 -0.98
N VAL A 243 -3.84 -7.86 -2.15
CA VAL A 243 -2.38 -7.74 -2.23
C VAL A 243 -1.94 -6.30 -1.93
N LEU A 244 -2.56 -5.29 -2.55
CA LEU A 244 -2.19 -3.89 -2.30
C LEU A 244 -2.36 -3.49 -0.84
N ASP A 245 -3.51 -3.80 -0.23
CA ASP A 245 -3.79 -3.49 1.17
C ASP A 245 -2.82 -4.21 2.13
N ARG A 246 -2.18 -5.30 1.69
CA ARG A 246 -1.13 -5.99 2.45
C ARG A 246 0.22 -5.31 2.29
N ASP A 247 0.58 -4.98 1.05
CA ASP A 247 1.84 -4.32 0.71
C ASP A 247 1.91 -2.90 1.32
N GLU A 248 0.78 -2.18 1.39
CA GLU A 248 0.69 -0.85 2.01
C GLU A 248 0.68 -0.87 3.54
N ALA A 249 0.12 -1.92 4.16
CA ALA A 249 0.00 -1.99 5.62
C ALA A 249 1.37 -2.11 6.32
N GLY A 250 2.40 -2.62 5.62
CA GLY A 250 3.69 -2.96 6.23
C GLY A 250 3.58 -4.11 7.25
N ASP A 251 4.71 -4.49 7.84
CA ASP A 251 4.81 -5.75 8.61
C ASP A 251 4.05 -5.77 9.94
N ASP A 252 3.79 -4.64 10.62
CA ASP A 252 2.90 -4.61 11.80
C ASP A 252 2.70 -3.18 12.36
N PRO A 253 1.68 -2.40 11.98
CA PRO A 253 1.37 -1.17 12.70
C PRO A 253 0.29 -1.48 13.73
N ALA A 254 0.70 -1.93 14.93
CA ALA A 254 -0.16 -1.79 16.09
C ALA A 254 -0.77 -0.38 16.09
N PRO A 255 -2.08 -0.23 16.38
CA PRO A 255 -2.74 1.05 16.19
C PRO A 255 -2.08 2.13 17.06
N PRO A 256 -2.04 3.38 16.59
CA PRO A 256 -1.37 4.48 17.29
C PRO A 256 -1.98 4.81 18.65
N VAL A 257 -3.18 4.28 18.93
CA VAL A 257 -3.92 4.40 20.18
C VAL A 257 -4.40 3.00 20.58
N LEU A 258 -4.27 2.69 21.87
CA LEU A 258 -4.65 1.41 22.47
C LEU A 258 -5.34 1.65 23.81
N LEU A 259 -6.17 0.70 24.23
CA LEU A 259 -6.58 0.61 25.63
C LEU A 259 -5.58 -0.24 26.41
N SER A 260 -5.22 0.19 27.62
CA SER A 260 -4.32 -0.53 28.50
C SER A 260 -4.80 -1.95 28.74
N GLY A 261 -3.90 -2.91 28.64
CA GLY A 261 -4.22 -4.33 28.84
C GLY A 261 -5.00 -4.98 27.69
N MET A 262 -5.12 -4.32 26.53
CA MET A 262 -5.55 -5.01 25.31
C MET A 262 -4.63 -6.19 25.01
N GLN A 263 -5.25 -7.32 24.68
CA GLN A 263 -4.54 -8.54 24.31
C GLN A 263 -4.73 -8.79 22.81
N PRO A 264 -3.68 -8.63 21.98
CA PRO A 264 -3.72 -9.08 20.59
C PRO A 264 -4.19 -10.52 20.53
N LEU A 265 -5.09 -10.81 19.60
CA LEU A 265 -5.57 -12.16 19.39
C LEU A 265 -4.52 -12.96 18.61
N ASP A 266 -4.40 -14.25 18.91
CA ASP A 266 -3.51 -15.15 18.18
C ASP A 266 -4.01 -15.29 16.72
N PRO A 267 -3.21 -14.90 15.71
CA PRO A 267 -3.64 -14.95 14.32
C PRO A 267 -4.05 -16.36 13.85
N ALA A 268 -3.42 -17.42 14.36
CA ALA A 268 -3.76 -18.79 13.98
C ALA A 268 -5.13 -19.21 14.53
N VAL A 269 -5.44 -18.80 15.77
CA VAL A 269 -6.75 -19.06 16.38
C VAL A 269 -7.84 -18.28 15.63
N GLN A 270 -7.59 -17.01 15.31
CA GLN A 270 -8.53 -16.19 14.54
C GLN A 270 -8.78 -16.77 13.16
N HIS A 271 -7.72 -17.17 12.45
CA HIS A 271 -7.85 -17.75 11.12
C HIS A 271 -8.66 -19.05 11.15
N ALA A 272 -8.46 -19.91 12.17
CA ALA A 272 -9.24 -21.13 12.33
C ALA A 272 -10.73 -20.85 12.62
N GLN A 273 -11.02 -19.87 13.48
CA GLN A 273 -12.40 -19.45 13.77
C GLN A 273 -13.09 -18.85 12.55
N ASP A 274 -12.40 -17.96 11.84
CA ASP A 274 -12.90 -17.36 10.60
C ASP A 274 -13.21 -18.42 9.55
N THR A 275 -12.25 -19.33 9.28
CA THR A 275 -12.43 -20.43 8.31
C THR A 275 -13.61 -21.32 8.65
N ALA A 276 -13.88 -21.56 9.95
CA ALA A 276 -15.01 -22.38 10.37
C ALA A 276 -16.38 -21.71 10.16
N LEU A 277 -16.43 -20.38 10.14
CA LEU A 277 -17.66 -19.59 9.98
C LEU A 277 -17.89 -19.11 8.56
N ARG A 278 -16.81 -18.92 7.79
CA ARG A 278 -16.83 -18.35 6.45
C ARG A 278 -17.52 -19.31 5.47
N PRO A 279 -18.60 -18.90 4.81
CA PRO A 279 -19.23 -19.70 3.77
C PRO A 279 -18.34 -19.78 2.52
N GLU A 280 -18.60 -20.76 1.68
CA GLU A 280 -18.02 -20.80 0.34
C GLU A 280 -18.47 -19.59 -0.48
N ALA A 281 -17.55 -19.00 -1.25
CA ALA A 281 -17.86 -17.89 -2.14
C ALA A 281 -18.85 -18.33 -3.23
N PRO A 282 -19.84 -17.49 -3.59
CA PRO A 282 -20.71 -17.79 -4.73
C PRO A 282 -19.90 -17.97 -6.03
N PRO A 283 -20.36 -18.82 -6.97
CA PRO A 283 -19.71 -18.93 -8.27
C PRO A 283 -19.59 -17.57 -8.98
N GLY A 284 -18.40 -17.26 -9.48
CA GLY A 284 -18.10 -15.99 -10.16
C GLY A 284 -17.96 -14.78 -9.23
N GLU A 285 -17.75 -14.97 -7.93
CA GLU A 285 -17.49 -13.88 -6.98
C GLU A 285 -16.27 -13.04 -7.40
N GLN A 286 -15.17 -13.69 -7.76
CA GLN A 286 -13.98 -13.00 -8.26
C GLN A 286 -14.19 -12.29 -9.60
N ASP A 287 -15.10 -12.80 -10.45
CA ASP A 287 -15.40 -12.21 -11.76
C ASP A 287 -16.18 -10.90 -11.66
N LEU A 288 -16.71 -10.57 -10.46
CA LEU A 288 -17.31 -9.27 -10.22
C LEU A 288 -16.28 -8.15 -10.37
N TYR A 289 -15.06 -8.39 -9.88
CA TYR A 289 -14.03 -7.37 -9.75
C TYR A 289 -13.34 -7.13 -11.09
N VAL A 290 -13.52 -5.91 -11.62
CA VAL A 290 -12.77 -5.47 -12.79
C VAL A 290 -11.30 -5.32 -12.40
N SER A 291 -10.42 -5.96 -13.16
CA SER A 291 -8.97 -5.88 -12.93
C SER A 291 -8.50 -4.44 -13.07
N MET A 292 -7.64 -4.00 -12.16
CA MET A 292 -6.95 -2.71 -12.26
C MET A 292 -5.82 -2.71 -13.28
N PHE A 293 -5.40 -3.89 -13.73
CA PHE A 293 -4.46 -4.07 -14.82
C PHE A 293 -5.26 -4.14 -16.11
N ASP A 294 -4.80 -3.43 -17.14
CA ASP A 294 -5.32 -3.62 -18.51
C ASP A 294 -5.03 -5.07 -18.97
N GLU A 295 -5.20 -5.40 -20.26
CA GLU A 295 -4.95 -6.73 -20.86
C GLU A 295 -3.51 -7.31 -20.63
N ASN A 296 -2.68 -6.68 -19.79
CA ASN A 296 -1.37 -7.14 -19.38
C ASN A 296 -1.43 -8.19 -18.26
N ASP A 297 -1.68 -9.44 -18.65
CA ASP A 297 -1.66 -10.60 -17.76
C ASP A 297 -0.34 -10.74 -16.97
N ALA A 298 0.79 -10.27 -17.50
CA ALA A 298 2.10 -10.44 -16.85
C ALA A 298 2.26 -9.53 -15.62
N GLU A 299 1.81 -8.28 -15.69
CA GLU A 299 1.83 -7.36 -14.55
C GLU A 299 0.84 -7.81 -13.47
N ARG A 300 -0.36 -8.24 -13.89
CA ARG A 300 -1.35 -8.81 -12.97
C ARG A 300 -0.83 -10.05 -12.27
N THR A 301 -0.20 -10.98 -13.00
CA THR A 301 0.39 -12.20 -12.42
C THR A 301 1.50 -11.85 -11.43
N LEU A 302 2.38 -10.90 -11.78
CA LEU A 302 3.44 -10.44 -10.89
C LEU A 302 2.89 -9.74 -9.64
N HIS A 303 1.78 -9.02 -9.76
CA HIS A 303 1.08 -8.44 -8.63
C HIS A 303 0.53 -9.53 -7.71
N LEU A 304 -0.24 -10.47 -8.25
CA LEU A 304 -0.95 -11.48 -7.47
C LEU A 304 -0.06 -12.57 -6.89
N ASP A 305 0.90 -13.05 -7.69
CA ASP A 305 1.69 -14.25 -7.40
C ASP A 305 3.19 -13.94 -7.22
N GLY A 306 3.58 -12.66 -7.34
CA GLY A 306 4.96 -12.24 -7.18
C GLY A 306 5.41 -12.21 -5.73
N VAL A 307 6.69 -12.51 -5.53
CA VAL A 307 7.39 -12.43 -4.25
C VAL A 307 8.58 -11.48 -4.37
N ASP A 308 8.92 -10.82 -3.27
CA ASP A 308 10.13 -9.99 -3.17
C ASP A 308 11.35 -10.83 -2.76
N GLY A 309 12.52 -10.44 -3.25
CA GLY A 309 13.80 -11.01 -2.85
C GLY A 309 14.76 -11.29 -4.00
N PHE A 310 15.88 -11.94 -3.66
CA PHE A 310 16.94 -12.24 -4.61
C PHE A 310 16.63 -13.43 -5.50
N ARG A 311 16.96 -13.29 -6.79
CA ARG A 311 16.91 -14.37 -7.78
C ARG A 311 18.02 -14.22 -8.82
N ALA A 312 18.42 -15.33 -9.44
CA ALA A 312 19.30 -15.29 -10.60
C ALA A 312 18.52 -14.81 -11.83
N VAL A 313 19.03 -13.78 -12.50
CA VAL A 313 18.43 -13.19 -13.69
C VAL A 313 19.46 -13.16 -14.83
N PRO A 314 19.12 -13.64 -16.04
CA PRO A 314 19.96 -13.44 -17.21
C PRO A 314 20.19 -11.96 -17.49
N LEU A 315 21.43 -11.56 -17.75
CA LEU A 315 21.77 -10.15 -18.01
C LEU A 315 21.11 -9.58 -19.27
N SER A 316 20.67 -10.46 -20.17
CA SER A 316 19.88 -10.14 -21.36
C SER A 316 18.42 -9.80 -21.06
N GLU A 317 17.88 -10.22 -19.92
CA GLU A 317 16.53 -9.87 -19.46
C GLU A 317 16.52 -8.50 -18.74
N LEU A 318 17.64 -8.12 -18.12
CA LEU A 318 17.75 -6.81 -17.49
C LEU A 318 17.68 -5.70 -18.54
N PRO A 319 16.92 -4.61 -18.30
CA PRO A 319 16.86 -3.49 -19.22
C PRO A 319 18.21 -2.79 -19.37
N TRP A 320 18.35 -1.94 -20.39
CA TRP A 320 19.51 -1.04 -20.47
C TRP A 320 19.32 0.12 -19.48
N PRO A 321 20.39 0.55 -18.78
CA PRO A 321 20.27 1.57 -17.75
C PRO A 321 19.77 2.88 -18.37
N GLY A 322 18.87 3.58 -17.69
CA GLY A 322 18.32 4.85 -18.15
C GLY A 322 19.22 6.07 -17.91
N ARG A 323 20.22 6.01 -17.02
CA ARG A 323 21.20 7.09 -16.85
C ARG A 323 22.55 6.51 -16.42
N LEU A 324 23.64 7.08 -16.93
CA LEU A 324 25.01 6.64 -16.64
C LEU A 324 25.69 7.54 -15.60
N PHE A 325 25.15 7.57 -14.39
CA PHE A 325 25.67 8.42 -13.30
C PHE A 325 27.15 8.12 -13.01
N LYS A 326 28.00 9.16 -13.02
CA LYS A 326 29.47 9.05 -12.82
C LYS A 326 30.21 8.15 -13.82
N CYS A 327 29.63 7.88 -14.99
CA CYS A 327 30.33 7.18 -16.06
C CYS A 327 31.37 8.08 -16.73
N ALA A 328 32.56 7.54 -16.97
CA ALA A 328 33.62 8.22 -17.72
C ALA A 328 33.22 8.57 -19.16
N HIS A 329 32.17 7.91 -19.69
CA HIS A 329 31.65 8.11 -21.04
C HIS A 329 30.28 8.82 -21.04
N ALA A 330 29.89 9.48 -19.94
CA ALA A 330 28.62 10.20 -19.86
C ALA A 330 28.48 11.25 -20.96
N ASP A 331 29.52 12.07 -21.20
CA ASP A 331 29.52 13.09 -22.26
C ASP A 331 29.33 12.48 -23.67
N ARG A 332 29.84 11.27 -23.91
CA ARG A 332 29.62 10.54 -25.17
C ARG A 332 28.18 10.06 -25.30
N ALA A 333 27.56 9.63 -24.21
CA ALA A 333 26.15 9.27 -24.18
C ALA A 333 25.28 10.51 -24.45
N ASP A 334 25.60 11.66 -23.83
CA ASP A 334 24.88 12.92 -24.03
C ASP A 334 24.99 13.40 -25.49
N ALA A 335 26.19 13.33 -26.08
CA ALA A 335 26.39 13.65 -27.49
C ALA A 335 25.60 12.71 -28.42
N LEU A 336 25.55 11.41 -28.11
CA LEU A 336 24.78 10.44 -28.87
C LEU A 336 23.27 10.68 -28.75
N ARG A 337 22.79 11.02 -27.54
CA ARG A 337 21.39 11.38 -27.27
C ARG A 337 20.89 12.52 -28.15
N ALA A 338 21.76 13.47 -28.52
CA ALA A 338 21.39 14.58 -29.40
C ALA A 338 21.00 14.13 -30.83
N SER A 339 21.37 12.91 -31.23
CA SER A 339 20.96 12.32 -32.53
C SER A 339 19.60 11.61 -32.48
N TYR A 340 19.04 11.42 -31.28
CA TYR A 340 17.76 10.74 -31.08
C TYR A 340 16.59 11.74 -31.07
N PRO A 341 15.47 11.43 -31.76
CA PRO A 341 14.30 12.30 -31.81
C PRO A 341 13.67 12.57 -30.43
N GLU A 342 13.32 13.82 -30.16
CA GLU A 342 12.67 14.25 -28.90
C GLU A 342 11.17 13.91 -28.84
N ASP A 343 10.53 13.71 -29.99
CA ASP A 343 9.08 13.66 -30.19
C ASP A 343 8.47 12.25 -30.13
N THR A 344 9.29 11.20 -30.00
CA THR A 344 8.85 9.80 -30.20
C THR A 344 8.84 8.94 -28.94
N GLY A 345 9.09 9.53 -27.76
CA GLY A 345 9.02 8.82 -26.47
C GLY A 345 9.26 9.73 -25.27
N THR A 346 8.98 9.24 -24.07
CA THR A 346 9.39 9.89 -22.83
C THR A 346 10.93 9.87 -22.74
N GLU A 347 11.53 10.84 -22.05
CA GLU A 347 12.99 10.88 -21.81
C GLU A 347 13.53 9.53 -21.27
N GLU A 348 12.69 8.84 -20.49
CA GLU A 348 12.95 7.53 -19.89
C GLU A 348 13.13 6.40 -20.91
N SER A 349 12.57 6.51 -22.11
CA SER A 349 12.68 5.51 -23.18
C SER A 349 13.90 5.70 -24.08
N VAL A 350 14.41 6.93 -24.20
CA VAL A 350 15.50 7.25 -25.13
C VAL A 350 16.85 6.82 -24.56
N TRP A 351 17.09 7.10 -23.29
CA TRP A 351 18.39 6.82 -22.68
C TRP A 351 18.79 5.34 -22.67
N PRO A 352 17.90 4.36 -22.38
CA PRO A 352 18.23 2.94 -22.53
C PRO A 352 18.75 2.59 -23.93
N ALA A 353 18.15 3.15 -24.99
CA ALA A 353 18.59 2.93 -26.38
C ALA A 353 19.94 3.60 -26.67
N VAL A 354 20.14 4.84 -26.24
CA VAL A 354 21.43 5.55 -26.34
C VAL A 354 22.54 4.77 -25.64
N ASN A 355 22.28 4.26 -24.43
CA ASN A 355 23.27 3.53 -23.65
C ASN A 355 23.58 2.14 -24.24
N ALA A 356 22.58 1.49 -24.85
CA ALA A 356 22.77 0.28 -25.63
C ALA A 356 23.66 0.54 -26.86
N GLU A 357 23.38 1.59 -27.63
CA GLU A 357 24.19 1.97 -28.79
C GLU A 357 25.61 2.33 -28.37
N LEU A 358 25.78 3.16 -27.32
CA LEU A 358 27.08 3.50 -26.78
C LEU A 358 27.88 2.24 -26.43
N PHE A 359 27.28 1.30 -25.68
CA PHE A 359 27.91 0.01 -25.34
C PHE A 359 28.41 -0.74 -26.58
N GLY A 360 27.62 -0.77 -27.66
CA GLY A 360 28.00 -1.36 -28.94
C GLY A 360 29.26 -0.74 -29.56
N THR A 361 29.52 0.54 -29.31
CA THR A 361 30.70 1.27 -29.83
C THR A 361 31.93 1.20 -28.91
N LEU A 362 31.79 0.75 -27.66
CA LEU A 362 32.89 0.73 -26.70
C LEU A 362 33.91 -0.37 -27.04
N THR A 363 35.18 0.00 -26.86
CA THR A 363 36.36 -0.84 -27.04
C THR A 363 36.93 -1.33 -25.70
N ALA A 364 37.89 -2.25 -25.72
CA ALA A 364 38.56 -2.71 -24.49
C ALA A 364 39.21 -1.57 -23.68
N PRO A 365 39.91 -0.59 -24.29
CA PRO A 365 40.38 0.60 -23.58
C PRO A 365 39.27 1.43 -22.93
N ASP A 366 38.12 1.58 -23.62
CA ASP A 366 36.98 2.32 -23.07
C ASP A 366 36.42 1.66 -21.81
N PHE A 367 36.29 0.34 -21.84
CA PHE A 367 35.83 -0.45 -20.69
C PHE A 367 36.82 -0.36 -19.51
N ALA A 368 38.13 -0.47 -19.76
CA ALA A 368 39.16 -0.43 -18.73
C ALA A 368 39.26 0.92 -17.96
N ALA A 369 38.66 1.99 -18.50
CA ALA A 369 38.56 3.29 -17.84
C ALA A 369 37.64 3.25 -16.60
N CYS A 370 36.68 2.32 -16.54
CA CYS A 370 35.80 2.14 -15.39
C CYS A 370 36.33 1.04 -14.45
N PRO A 371 36.48 1.29 -13.13
CA PRO A 371 36.99 0.30 -12.18
C PRO A 371 36.21 -1.02 -12.14
N TYR A 372 34.89 -0.97 -12.40
CA TYR A 372 34.04 -2.16 -12.42
C TYR A 372 34.47 -3.17 -13.50
N HIS A 373 35.10 -2.74 -14.60
CA HIS A 373 35.58 -3.65 -15.66
C HIS A 373 36.93 -4.32 -15.33
N ARG A 374 37.55 -3.99 -14.20
CA ARG A 374 38.81 -4.60 -13.74
C ARG A 374 38.58 -5.79 -12.79
N VAL A 375 37.33 -6.02 -12.43
CA VAL A 375 36.88 -7.11 -11.55
C VAL A 375 36.70 -8.37 -12.40
N ASP A 376 37.07 -9.53 -11.85
CA ASP A 376 36.90 -10.82 -12.52
C ASP A 376 35.46 -11.32 -12.33
N TRP A 377 34.54 -10.68 -13.04
CA TRP A 377 33.13 -11.01 -12.96
C TRP A 377 32.80 -12.42 -13.47
N VAL A 378 33.64 -12.98 -14.34
CA VAL A 378 33.47 -14.36 -14.85
C VAL A 378 33.65 -15.36 -13.72
N ALA A 379 34.58 -15.10 -12.79
CA ALA A 379 34.77 -15.92 -11.60
C ALA A 379 33.73 -15.62 -10.50
N ILE A 380 33.39 -14.34 -10.29
CA ILE A 380 32.51 -13.91 -9.19
C ILE A 380 31.04 -14.26 -9.43
N ALA A 381 30.50 -14.03 -10.63
CA ALA A 381 29.06 -14.15 -10.85
C ALA A 381 28.50 -15.55 -10.57
N PRO A 382 29.14 -16.67 -10.99
CA PRO A 382 28.69 -18.00 -10.61
C PRO A 382 28.69 -18.26 -9.10
N ALA A 383 29.68 -17.72 -8.37
CA ALA A 383 29.72 -17.83 -6.90
C ALA A 383 28.55 -17.09 -6.24
N CYS A 384 28.20 -15.91 -6.77
CA CYS A 384 27.02 -15.17 -6.31
C CYS A 384 25.72 -15.91 -6.62
N VAL A 385 25.58 -16.57 -7.78
CA VAL A 385 24.39 -17.38 -8.07
C VAL A 385 24.27 -18.55 -7.09
N ASP A 386 25.36 -19.27 -6.83
CA ASP A 386 25.36 -20.39 -5.89
C ASP A 386 25.04 -19.94 -4.45
N ALA A 387 25.48 -18.74 -4.06
CA ALA A 387 25.22 -18.19 -2.73
C ALA A 387 23.73 -17.94 -2.44
N LEU A 388 22.86 -17.87 -3.46
CA LEU A 388 21.41 -17.80 -3.27
C LEU A 388 20.85 -19.01 -2.51
N ALA A 389 21.53 -20.16 -2.59
CA ALA A 389 21.12 -21.37 -1.88
C ALA A 389 21.32 -21.27 -0.35
N ALA A 390 22.02 -20.24 0.14
CA ALA A 390 22.22 -20.01 1.57
C ALA A 390 20.93 -19.56 2.30
N GLY A 391 19.94 -19.05 1.56
CA GLY A 391 18.68 -18.54 2.12
C GLY A 391 18.41 -17.09 1.71
N PRO A 392 17.31 -16.48 2.20
CA PRO A 392 16.93 -15.12 1.83
C PRO A 392 17.73 -14.02 2.56
N ASP A 393 18.51 -14.36 3.59
CA ASP A 393 19.27 -13.40 4.38
C ASP A 393 20.57 -13.00 3.64
N VAL A 394 20.75 -11.70 3.41
CA VAL A 394 21.96 -11.11 2.80
C VAL A 394 23.22 -11.47 3.57
N ALA A 395 23.16 -11.54 4.91
CA ALA A 395 24.29 -11.91 5.75
C ALA A 395 24.76 -13.35 5.47
N ASP A 396 23.82 -14.27 5.27
CA ASP A 396 24.11 -15.67 4.95
C ASP A 396 24.67 -15.81 3.54
N MET A 397 24.12 -15.10 2.56
CA MET A 397 24.65 -15.05 1.20
C MET A 397 26.09 -14.49 1.19
N CYS A 398 26.36 -13.39 1.91
CA CYS A 398 27.70 -12.84 2.04
C CYS A 398 28.66 -13.76 2.79
N ALA A 399 28.18 -14.48 3.82
CA ALA A 399 28.99 -15.46 4.54
C ALA A 399 29.41 -16.62 3.63
N ALA A 400 28.52 -17.09 2.76
CA ALA A 400 28.83 -18.12 1.76
C ALA A 400 29.94 -17.66 0.79
N LEU A 401 29.92 -16.38 0.37
CA LEU A 401 30.94 -15.82 -0.52
C LEU A 401 32.34 -15.74 0.11
N ARG A 402 32.47 -15.37 1.39
CA ARG A 402 33.78 -15.18 2.04
C ARG A 402 34.67 -16.43 2.05
N GLY A 403 34.07 -17.61 1.92
CA GLY A 403 34.77 -18.90 1.84
C GLY A 403 34.92 -19.46 0.43
N ASP A 404 34.42 -18.79 -0.61
CA ASP A 404 34.37 -19.35 -1.97
C ASP A 404 35.73 -19.26 -2.68
N PRO A 405 36.37 -20.38 -3.07
CA PRO A 405 37.69 -20.38 -3.67
C PRO A 405 37.73 -19.80 -5.10
N ARG A 406 36.58 -19.56 -5.74
CA ARG A 406 36.50 -18.94 -7.06
C ARG A 406 36.74 -17.44 -7.00
N ILE A 407 36.48 -16.80 -5.85
CA ILE A 407 36.59 -15.35 -5.72
C ILE A 407 38.09 -14.98 -5.63
N PRO A 408 38.60 -14.13 -6.53
CA PRO A 408 39.98 -13.71 -6.46
C PRO A 408 40.28 -12.91 -5.19
N ALA A 409 41.47 -13.12 -4.62
CA ALA A 409 41.92 -12.39 -3.44
C ALA A 409 41.86 -10.87 -3.65
N GLY A 410 41.23 -10.17 -2.71
CA GLY A 410 41.03 -8.71 -2.77
C GLY A 410 39.81 -8.27 -3.57
N GLN A 411 38.99 -9.20 -4.09
CA GLN A 411 37.73 -8.91 -4.78
C GLN A 411 36.48 -9.34 -4.00
N GLU A 412 36.63 -9.76 -2.75
CA GLU A 412 35.55 -10.23 -1.87
C GLU A 412 34.48 -9.14 -1.70
N GLN A 413 34.90 -7.90 -1.53
CA GLN A 413 33.98 -6.75 -1.44
C GLN A 413 33.12 -6.58 -2.70
N TRP A 414 33.62 -6.94 -3.90
CA TRP A 414 32.85 -6.83 -5.14
C TRP A 414 31.79 -7.93 -5.22
N ALA A 415 32.13 -9.14 -4.77
CA ALA A 415 31.17 -10.24 -4.65
C ALA A 415 30.09 -9.91 -3.61
N GLU A 416 30.46 -9.42 -2.42
CA GLU A 416 29.50 -9.00 -1.38
C GLU A 416 28.62 -7.83 -1.86
N SER A 417 29.14 -6.95 -2.72
CA SER A 417 28.37 -5.84 -3.28
C SER A 417 27.18 -6.29 -4.15
N VAL A 418 27.20 -7.52 -4.66
CA VAL A 418 26.06 -8.10 -5.41
C VAL A 418 24.80 -8.19 -4.54
N PHE A 419 24.96 -8.40 -3.23
CA PHE A 419 23.85 -8.50 -2.28
C PHE A 419 23.68 -7.24 -1.43
N THR A 420 24.77 -6.59 -1.03
CA THR A 420 24.72 -5.41 -0.15
C THR A 420 24.42 -4.10 -0.87
N ASP A 421 24.71 -4.02 -2.17
CA ASP A 421 24.33 -2.94 -3.08
C ASP A 421 23.79 -3.58 -4.37
N ALA A 422 22.71 -4.33 -4.19
CA ALA A 422 22.11 -5.14 -5.23
C ALA A 422 21.55 -4.29 -6.38
N MET A 423 21.61 -4.83 -7.60
CA MET A 423 20.74 -4.34 -8.66
C MET A 423 19.31 -4.67 -8.27
N SER A 424 18.46 -3.66 -8.16
CA SER A 424 17.06 -3.84 -7.81
C SER A 424 16.20 -3.69 -9.06
N TRP A 425 15.54 -4.79 -9.43
CA TRP A 425 14.71 -4.92 -10.61
C TRP A 425 13.54 -5.86 -10.37
N THR A 426 12.34 -5.31 -10.56
CA THR A 426 11.09 -6.07 -10.63
C THR A 426 10.87 -6.58 -12.05
N ASP A 427 10.47 -7.84 -12.19
CA ASP A 427 10.19 -8.47 -13.50
C ASP A 427 9.30 -7.58 -14.38
N GLY A 428 9.69 -7.41 -15.65
CA GLY A 428 8.92 -6.62 -16.62
C GLY A 428 9.08 -5.10 -16.51
N ARG A 429 9.73 -4.57 -15.46
CA ARG A 429 10.05 -3.14 -15.40
C ARG A 429 11.06 -2.75 -16.47
N ALA A 430 10.86 -1.59 -17.07
CA ALA A 430 11.72 -1.04 -18.11
C ALA A 430 13.06 -0.48 -17.59
N ASN A 431 13.23 -0.39 -16.26
CA ASN A 431 14.42 0.11 -15.61
C ASN A 431 14.75 -0.72 -14.36
N PHE A 432 16.02 -0.68 -13.96
CA PHE A 432 16.49 -1.15 -12.66
C PHE A 432 17.23 -0.01 -11.96
N VAL A 433 17.34 -0.09 -10.63
CA VAL A 433 18.12 0.85 -9.83
C VAL A 433 19.37 0.17 -9.26
N ASN A 434 20.40 0.98 -8.98
CA ASN A 434 21.74 0.57 -8.54
C ASN A 434 22.49 -0.32 -9.54
N GLY A 435 23.82 -0.36 -9.43
CA GLY A 435 24.65 -1.28 -10.20
C GLY A 435 24.75 -1.06 -11.72
N GLN A 436 24.46 0.14 -12.27
CA GLN A 436 24.53 0.36 -13.73
C GLN A 436 25.94 0.09 -14.29
N HIS A 437 26.99 0.47 -13.54
CA HIS A 437 28.39 0.17 -13.89
C HIS A 437 28.69 -1.33 -13.80
N ARG A 438 28.12 -2.00 -12.79
CA ARG A 438 28.25 -3.45 -12.60
C ARG A 438 27.58 -4.20 -13.74
N ALA A 439 26.35 -3.83 -14.12
CA ALA A 439 25.64 -4.40 -15.26
C ALA A 439 26.43 -4.25 -16.57
N CYS A 440 27.01 -3.07 -16.81
CA CYS A 440 27.87 -2.83 -17.98
C CYS A 440 29.11 -3.74 -17.98
N ALA A 441 29.79 -3.86 -16.83
CA ALA A 441 30.96 -4.71 -16.68
C ALA A 441 30.64 -6.21 -16.84
N LEU A 442 29.57 -6.68 -16.22
CA LEU A 442 29.06 -8.04 -16.34
C LEU A 442 28.73 -8.40 -17.80
N ARG A 443 28.02 -7.50 -18.50
CA ARG A 443 27.70 -7.64 -19.93
C ARG A 443 28.95 -7.68 -20.81
N ALA A 444 29.92 -6.81 -20.56
CA ALA A 444 31.19 -6.78 -21.30
C ALA A 444 32.04 -8.02 -21.03
N ALA A 445 31.95 -8.59 -19.83
CA ALA A 445 32.62 -9.83 -19.44
C ALA A 445 31.94 -11.10 -20.00
N GLY A 446 30.75 -10.97 -20.61
CA GLY A 446 30.01 -12.12 -21.14
C GLY A 446 29.41 -13.02 -20.06
N VAL A 447 29.15 -12.46 -18.86
CA VAL A 447 28.43 -13.19 -17.81
C VAL A 447 27.01 -13.49 -18.31
N ALA A 448 26.51 -14.68 -17.99
CA ALA A 448 25.18 -15.12 -18.41
C ALA A 448 24.08 -14.55 -17.51
N GLU A 449 24.24 -14.69 -16.21
CA GLU A 449 23.25 -14.34 -15.18
C GLU A 449 23.91 -13.84 -13.90
N ILE A 450 23.15 -13.13 -13.09
CA ILE A 450 23.60 -12.55 -11.82
C ILE A 450 22.42 -12.46 -10.85
N PRO A 451 22.64 -12.53 -9.52
CA PRO A 451 21.62 -12.20 -8.55
C PRO A 451 21.13 -10.75 -8.67
N VAL A 452 19.82 -10.60 -8.55
CA VAL A 452 19.08 -9.34 -8.62
C VAL A 452 17.99 -9.38 -7.57
N ASP A 453 17.82 -8.27 -6.87
CA ASP A 453 16.76 -8.10 -5.86
C ASP A 453 15.49 -7.51 -6.49
N GLY A 454 14.32 -7.87 -5.99
CA GLY A 454 13.04 -7.29 -6.36
C GLY A 454 11.95 -8.30 -6.69
N ARG A 455 10.74 -7.78 -6.93
CA ARG A 455 9.54 -8.60 -7.14
C ARG A 455 9.63 -9.47 -8.40
N HIS A 456 9.27 -10.74 -8.26
CA HIS A 456 9.28 -11.71 -9.36
C HIS A 456 8.30 -12.84 -9.13
N VAL A 457 7.94 -13.58 -10.19
CA VAL A 457 7.06 -14.75 -10.08
C VAL A 457 7.91 -16.01 -9.91
N PRO A 458 7.80 -16.75 -8.78
CA PRO A 458 8.56 -17.97 -8.56
C PRO A 458 8.34 -19.01 -9.66
N GLY A 459 9.42 -19.67 -10.10
CA GLY A 459 9.34 -20.71 -11.13
C GLY A 459 9.10 -20.20 -12.56
N ARG A 460 8.94 -18.89 -12.76
CA ARG A 460 8.91 -18.29 -14.10
C ARG A 460 10.28 -18.44 -14.75
N GLY A 461 10.33 -19.14 -15.88
CA GLY A 461 11.56 -19.28 -16.66
C GLY A 461 11.90 -17.98 -17.40
N TYR A 462 13.19 -17.64 -17.42
CA TYR A 462 13.74 -16.61 -18.30
C TYR A 462 14.12 -17.17 -19.66
N ARG A 463 14.27 -16.30 -20.67
CA ARG A 463 14.80 -16.74 -21.96
C ARG A 463 16.27 -17.14 -21.79
N PRO A 464 16.78 -18.04 -22.65
CA PRO A 464 18.20 -18.35 -22.68
C PRO A 464 19.04 -17.06 -22.80
N PRO A 465 20.17 -16.95 -22.07
CA PRO A 465 21.03 -15.78 -22.13
C PRO A 465 21.47 -15.45 -23.57
N VAL A 466 21.38 -14.17 -23.93
CA VAL A 466 21.83 -13.64 -25.23
C VAL A 466 23.01 -12.70 -24.99
N ASP A 467 23.99 -12.69 -25.89
CA ASP A 467 25.15 -11.82 -25.74
C ASP A 467 24.76 -10.32 -25.73
N ALA A 468 25.51 -9.54 -24.97
CA ALA A 468 25.18 -8.14 -24.72
C ALA A 468 25.22 -7.25 -25.98
N ARG A 469 26.01 -7.60 -27.01
CA ARG A 469 26.08 -6.81 -28.24
C ARG A 469 24.86 -7.06 -29.12
N THR A 470 24.39 -8.30 -29.17
CA THR A 470 23.13 -8.66 -29.83
C THR A 470 21.95 -7.96 -29.15
N THR A 471 21.80 -8.07 -27.83
CA THR A 471 20.70 -7.39 -27.13
C THR A 471 20.77 -5.87 -27.20
N ALA A 472 21.97 -5.29 -27.30
CA ALA A 472 22.14 -3.86 -27.57
C ALA A 472 21.60 -3.47 -28.95
N ALA A 473 22.01 -4.19 -30.00
CA ALA A 473 21.57 -3.93 -31.37
C ALA A 473 20.05 -4.10 -31.53
N GLU A 474 19.47 -5.13 -30.92
CA GLU A 474 18.02 -5.36 -30.92
C GLU A 474 17.26 -4.22 -30.22
N HIS A 475 17.76 -3.73 -29.08
CA HIS A 475 17.13 -2.64 -28.34
C HIS A 475 17.14 -1.33 -29.14
N VAL A 476 18.27 -0.99 -29.76
CA VAL A 476 18.41 0.18 -30.63
C VAL A 476 17.47 0.06 -31.84
N ALA A 477 17.44 -1.10 -32.50
CA ALA A 477 16.55 -1.33 -33.63
C ALA A 477 15.07 -1.19 -33.26
N ARG A 478 14.67 -1.68 -32.08
CA ARG A 478 13.30 -1.56 -31.58
C ARG A 478 12.91 -0.09 -31.35
N TYR A 479 13.80 0.70 -30.75
CA TYR A 479 13.58 2.13 -30.57
C TYR A 479 13.33 2.83 -31.91
N TRP A 480 14.21 2.63 -32.90
CA TRP A 480 14.07 3.29 -34.20
C TRP A 480 12.83 2.86 -34.98
N ARG A 481 12.39 1.59 -34.85
CA ARG A 481 11.12 1.15 -35.43
C ARG A 481 9.92 1.86 -34.79
N ALA A 482 9.91 2.00 -33.47
CA ALA A 482 8.84 2.74 -32.77
C ALA A 482 8.84 4.22 -33.16
N ALA A 483 10.02 4.85 -33.22
CA ALA A 483 10.17 6.23 -33.65
C ALA A 483 9.73 6.47 -35.10
N ALA A 484 10.00 5.51 -36.00
CA ALA A 484 9.51 5.57 -37.38
C ALA A 484 7.99 5.41 -37.44
N ALA A 485 7.40 4.50 -36.65
CA ALA A 485 5.95 4.28 -36.62
C ALA A 485 5.17 5.48 -36.07
N ALA A 486 5.71 6.20 -35.07
CA ALA A 486 5.07 7.38 -34.49
C ALA A 486 5.02 8.62 -35.42
N ARG A 487 5.72 8.58 -36.56
CA ARG A 487 5.77 9.66 -37.56
C ARG A 487 4.75 9.51 -38.69
N PHE A 488 4.01 8.41 -38.70
CA PHE A 488 2.91 8.12 -39.63
C PHE A 488 1.61 7.96 -38.85
#